data_AF-A0A9X4ERL3-F1
#
_entry.id   AF-A0A9X4ERL3-F1
#
_cell.length_a   1.000
_cell.length_b   1.000
_cell.length_c   1.000
_cell.angle_alpha   90.00
_cell.angle_beta   90.00
_cell.angle_gamma   90.00
#
_symmetry.space_group_name_H-M   'P 1'
#
loop_
_entity.id
_entity.type
_entity.pdbx_description
1 polymer ?
#
loop_
_entity_poly.entity_id
_entity_poly.type
_entity_poly.pdbx_seq_one_letter_code
_entity_poly.pdbx_strand_id
1 'polypeptide(L)'
;MKNIIFITLLLISGFSFAQFPFEKLPSTEYKEYENWKLYDWLDTKKTIHHTLTIDSFFDNEESLTVQLTSLLTYFENTSTIRLFRNKKEICKFPESILFSTINTGHDPIYIGDINGDGLEDIKMIVPYMGNGIAAMNVRVIYLFQTQDSTFHKISFTDKMDTIRPEYDFDGDGNHEILTMALTNYSNHNYWTFNIFEYKEGKLKNVNNKANYPIMVQFLNKKNYTITNKIKREEMKKFSLNLPKDYESK
;
A
#
# COMPACT_ATOMS: atom_id res chain seq x y z
N MET A 1 -48.01 16.49 -7.71
CA MET A 1 -46.63 16.95 -7.47
C MET A 1 -46.04 16.55 -6.11
N LYS A 2 -46.79 16.56 -4.99
CA LYS A 2 -46.26 16.12 -3.67
C LYS A 2 -45.85 14.64 -3.57
N ASN A 3 -46.51 13.74 -4.31
CA ASN A 3 -46.21 12.30 -4.24
C ASN A 3 -44.99 11.85 -5.06
N ILE A 4 -44.51 12.67 -6.00
CA ILE A 4 -43.33 12.33 -6.82
C ILE A 4 -42.03 12.66 -6.06
N ILE A 5 -42.01 13.74 -5.28
CA ILE A 5 -40.84 14.15 -4.47
C ILE A 5 -40.55 13.14 -3.34
N PHE A 6 -41.58 12.49 -2.78
CA PHE A 6 -41.40 11.51 -1.71
C PHE A 6 -40.75 10.20 -2.21
N ILE A 7 -40.99 9.82 -3.47
CA ILE A 7 -40.39 8.62 -4.08
C ILE A 7 -38.91 8.86 -4.44
N THR A 8 -38.54 10.09 -4.81
CA THR A 8 -37.14 10.45 -5.10
C THR A 8 -36.27 10.50 -3.83
N LEU A 9 -36.83 10.92 -2.69
CA LEU A 9 -36.13 10.92 -1.39
C LEU A 9 -35.96 9.51 -0.80
N LEU A 10 -36.85 8.55 -1.10
CA LEU A 10 -36.74 7.15 -0.67
C LEU A 10 -35.69 6.35 -1.46
N LEU A 11 -35.37 6.76 -2.68
CA LEU A 11 -34.32 6.12 -3.50
C LEU A 11 -32.90 6.56 -3.10
N ILE A 12 -32.75 7.70 -2.42
CA ILE A 12 -31.44 8.20 -1.96
C ILE A 12 -30.99 7.53 -0.65
N SER A 13 -31.91 6.96 0.14
CA SER A 13 -31.60 6.27 1.40
C SER A 13 -31.15 4.81 1.26
N GLY A 14 -30.96 4.30 0.04
CA GLY A 14 -30.87 2.84 -0.20
C GLY A 14 -29.47 2.25 -0.41
N PHE A 15 -28.42 3.05 -0.60
CA PHE A 15 -27.08 2.55 -0.85
C PHE A 15 -26.11 2.99 0.25
N SER A 16 -26.34 2.48 1.47
CA SER A 16 -25.21 2.37 2.40
C SER A 16 -24.30 1.28 1.83
N PHE A 17 -23.35 1.66 0.96
CA PHE A 17 -22.26 0.76 0.60
C PHE A 17 -21.57 0.34 1.89
N ALA A 18 -21.51 -0.98 2.12
CA ALA A 18 -20.87 -1.52 3.29
C ALA A 18 -19.36 -1.28 3.16
N GLN A 19 -18.85 -0.29 3.90
CA GLN A 19 -17.50 0.21 3.78
C GLN A 19 -16.91 0.47 5.17
N PHE A 20 -15.60 0.34 5.31
CA PHE A 20 -14.90 0.68 6.54
C PHE A 20 -15.01 2.18 6.84
N PRO A 21 -14.87 2.60 8.11
CA PRO A 21 -14.99 4.01 8.48
C PRO A 21 -14.04 4.94 7.72
N PHE A 22 -12.81 4.48 7.42
CA PHE A 22 -11.80 5.26 6.70
C PHE A 22 -12.09 5.43 5.21
N GLU A 23 -12.89 4.56 4.60
CA GLU A 23 -13.24 4.62 3.16
C GLU A 23 -14.20 5.79 2.83
N LYS A 24 -14.52 6.63 3.82
CA LYS A 24 -15.31 7.86 3.67
C LYS A 24 -14.43 9.12 3.58
N LEU A 25 -13.14 8.97 3.87
CA LEU A 25 -12.18 10.07 3.93
C LEU A 25 -11.68 10.39 2.52
N PRO A 26 -11.19 11.61 2.28
CA PRO A 26 -10.39 11.90 1.10
C PRO A 26 -9.22 10.92 1.00
N SER A 27 -8.92 10.48 -0.21
CA SER A 27 -7.89 9.47 -0.47
C SER A 27 -6.98 9.90 -1.60
N THR A 28 -5.74 9.40 -1.61
CA THR A 28 -4.81 9.62 -2.71
C THR A 28 -5.41 9.13 -4.03
N GLU A 29 -5.32 9.98 -5.06
CA GLU A 29 -5.65 9.60 -6.43
C GLU A 29 -4.43 8.99 -7.11
N TYR A 30 -4.57 7.79 -7.64
CA TYR A 30 -3.47 7.07 -8.28
C TYR A 30 -3.62 6.99 -9.79
N LYS A 31 -2.50 7.20 -10.50
CA LYS A 31 -2.30 6.75 -11.87
C LYS A 31 -1.70 5.35 -11.84
N GLU A 32 -2.29 4.42 -12.57
CA GLU A 32 -1.84 3.03 -12.64
C GLU A 32 -1.00 2.79 -13.89
N TYR A 33 0.11 2.07 -13.73
CA TYR A 33 0.97 1.66 -14.84
C TYR A 33 1.27 0.16 -14.74
N GLU A 34 0.84 -0.61 -15.74
CA GLU A 34 0.94 -2.08 -15.78
C GLU A 34 1.79 -2.63 -16.94
N ASN A 35 2.33 -1.76 -17.80
CA ASN A 35 3.04 -2.14 -19.03
C ASN A 35 4.49 -2.61 -18.77
N TRP A 36 4.65 -3.66 -17.99
CA TRP A 36 5.94 -4.27 -17.67
C TRP A 36 6.57 -4.96 -18.90
N LYS A 37 7.84 -4.66 -19.14
CA LYS A 37 8.71 -5.47 -20.01
C LYS A 37 9.42 -6.52 -19.16
N LEU A 38 9.09 -7.78 -19.41
CA LEU A 38 9.71 -8.94 -18.77
C LEU A 38 10.95 -9.39 -19.56
N TYR A 39 12.06 -9.56 -18.84
CA TYR A 39 13.27 -10.23 -19.32
C TYR A 39 13.55 -11.41 -18.40
N ASP A 40 13.02 -12.57 -18.79
CA ASP A 40 13.22 -13.82 -18.06
C ASP A 40 14.49 -14.52 -18.57
N TRP A 41 15.53 -14.55 -17.73
CA TRP A 41 16.77 -15.26 -17.97
C TRP A 41 17.04 -16.31 -16.89
N LEU A 42 15.99 -16.93 -16.35
CA LEU A 42 16.11 -17.97 -15.33
C LEU A 42 17.01 -19.13 -15.76
N ASP A 43 16.92 -19.56 -17.01
CA ASP A 43 17.69 -20.70 -17.49
C ASP A 43 19.18 -20.40 -17.67
N THR A 44 19.51 -19.17 -18.07
CA THR A 44 20.87 -18.79 -18.47
C THR A 44 21.62 -17.99 -17.41
N LYS A 45 20.96 -17.03 -16.76
CA LYS A 45 21.54 -16.10 -15.78
C LYS A 45 20.91 -16.22 -14.39
N LYS A 46 19.94 -17.12 -14.22
CA LYS A 46 19.19 -17.28 -12.97
C LYS A 46 18.58 -15.96 -12.47
N THR A 47 18.20 -15.10 -13.40
CA THR A 47 17.77 -13.72 -13.12
C THR A 47 16.47 -13.43 -13.84
N ILE A 48 15.56 -12.70 -13.18
CA ILE A 48 14.37 -12.12 -13.79
C ILE A 48 14.47 -10.60 -13.68
N HIS A 49 14.13 -9.89 -14.75
CA HIS A 49 13.90 -8.45 -14.71
C HIS A 49 12.50 -8.08 -15.16
N HIS A 50 11.85 -7.20 -14.40
CA HIS A 50 10.67 -6.45 -14.85
C HIS A 50 11.07 -5.00 -14.98
N THR A 51 10.79 -4.39 -16.13
CA THR A 51 11.10 -2.97 -16.38
C THR A 51 9.86 -2.24 -16.86
N LEU A 52 9.55 -1.12 -16.22
CA LEU A 52 8.44 -0.25 -16.59
C LEU A 52 8.95 1.19 -16.70
N THR A 53 8.57 1.89 -17.75
CA THR A 53 8.96 3.30 -17.96
C THR A 53 7.72 4.18 -17.97
N ILE A 54 7.78 5.25 -17.19
CA ILE A 54 6.80 6.32 -17.14
C ILE A 54 7.43 7.52 -17.82
N ASP A 55 6.87 7.91 -18.96
CA ASP A 55 7.29 9.11 -19.67
C ASP A 55 6.77 10.35 -18.94
N SER A 56 7.55 11.45 -18.96
CA SER A 56 7.18 12.71 -18.30
C SER A 56 6.81 12.54 -16.81
N PHE A 57 7.59 11.74 -16.08
CA PHE A 57 7.39 11.51 -14.65
C PHE A 57 7.80 12.74 -13.83
N PHE A 58 8.94 13.35 -14.17
CA PHE A 58 9.45 14.52 -13.47
C PHE A 58 8.89 15.81 -14.09
N ASP A 59 8.87 16.91 -13.33
CA ASP A 59 8.41 18.24 -13.78
C ASP A 59 9.09 18.74 -15.06
N ASN A 60 10.32 18.30 -15.32
CA ASN A 60 11.06 18.64 -16.52
C ASN A 60 10.83 17.68 -17.69
N GLU A 61 9.72 16.95 -17.68
CA GLU A 61 9.27 15.97 -18.68
C GLU A 61 10.21 14.77 -18.87
N GLU A 62 11.18 14.59 -17.97
CA GLU A 62 12.06 13.43 -18.02
C GLU A 62 11.32 12.15 -17.59
N SER A 63 11.72 11.03 -18.19
CA SER A 63 11.16 9.72 -17.88
C SER A 63 11.79 9.10 -16.63
N LEU A 64 10.98 8.32 -15.93
CA LEU A 64 11.41 7.42 -14.87
C LEU A 64 11.24 5.97 -15.34
N THR A 65 12.30 5.17 -15.19
CA THR A 65 12.23 3.72 -15.37
C THR A 65 12.39 3.02 -14.03
N VAL A 66 11.40 2.21 -13.66
CA VAL A 66 11.44 1.30 -12.52
C VAL A 66 11.89 -0.07 -13.02
N GLN A 67 12.95 -0.61 -12.44
CA GLN A 67 13.43 -1.96 -12.73
C GLN A 67 13.45 -2.81 -11.46
N LEU A 68 12.69 -3.90 -11.49
CA LEU A 68 12.68 -4.94 -10.47
C LEU A 68 13.56 -6.08 -10.95
N THR A 69 14.53 -6.49 -10.13
CA THR A 69 15.45 -7.58 -10.45
C THR A 69 15.48 -8.58 -9.32
N SER A 70 15.33 -9.86 -9.64
CA SER A 70 15.60 -10.94 -8.70
C SER A 70 16.61 -11.93 -9.26
N LEU A 71 17.65 -12.21 -8.49
CA LEU A 71 18.63 -13.24 -8.73
C LEU A 71 18.32 -14.45 -7.86
N LEU A 72 18.08 -15.59 -8.50
CA LEU A 72 17.66 -16.85 -7.89
C LEU A 72 18.84 -17.83 -7.87
N THR A 73 19.68 -17.78 -6.84
CA THR A 73 20.78 -18.75 -6.68
C THR A 73 20.39 -19.88 -5.74
N TYR A 74 21.15 -20.98 -5.76
CA TYR A 74 20.92 -22.12 -4.87
C TYR A 74 21.08 -21.76 -3.38
N PHE A 75 21.89 -20.73 -3.07
CA PHE A 75 22.26 -20.39 -1.69
C PHE A 75 21.53 -19.15 -1.18
N GLU A 76 21.24 -18.18 -2.06
CA GLU A 76 20.59 -16.92 -1.69
C GLU A 76 19.72 -16.37 -2.83
N ASN A 77 18.57 -15.82 -2.45
CA ASN A 77 17.75 -15.01 -3.35
C ASN A 77 17.99 -13.54 -2.99
N THR A 78 18.36 -12.74 -3.98
CA THR A 78 18.51 -11.29 -3.79
C THR A 78 17.59 -10.56 -4.74
N SER A 79 16.82 -9.63 -4.20
CA SER A 79 15.98 -8.75 -5.00
C SER A 79 16.45 -7.31 -4.88
N THR A 80 16.37 -6.58 -5.98
CA THR A 80 16.74 -5.17 -6.05
C THR A 80 15.75 -4.38 -6.86
N ILE A 81 15.45 -3.18 -6.40
CA ILE A 81 14.70 -2.15 -7.12
C ILE A 81 15.73 -1.13 -7.59
N ARG A 82 15.75 -0.83 -8.89
CA ARG A 82 16.56 0.23 -9.47
C ARG A 82 15.66 1.26 -10.11
N LEU A 83 16.02 2.53 -9.97
CA LEU A 83 15.35 3.66 -10.59
C LEU A 83 16.31 4.33 -11.56
N PHE A 84 15.83 4.61 -12.76
CA PHE A 84 16.60 5.34 -13.77
C PHE A 84 15.84 6.59 -14.20
N ARG A 85 16.49 7.75 -14.09
CA ARG A 85 16.01 9.01 -14.67
C ARG A 85 16.66 9.20 -16.02
N ASN A 86 15.85 9.25 -17.08
CA ASN A 86 16.33 9.34 -18.47
C ASN A 86 17.50 8.36 -18.76
N LYS A 87 17.31 7.08 -18.41
CA LYS A 87 18.28 5.96 -18.56
C LYS A 87 19.51 6.00 -17.65
N LYS A 88 19.68 7.02 -16.79
CA LYS A 88 20.76 7.07 -15.79
C LYS A 88 20.25 6.51 -14.46
N GLU A 89 20.93 5.52 -13.88
CA GLU A 89 20.60 4.99 -12.55
C GLU A 89 20.73 6.09 -11.50
N ILE A 90 19.68 6.32 -10.73
CA ILE A 90 19.62 7.33 -9.65
C ILE A 90 19.47 6.68 -8.26
N CYS A 91 18.83 5.51 -8.18
CA CYS A 91 18.64 4.80 -6.92
C CYS A 91 18.75 3.29 -7.12
N LYS A 92 19.18 2.59 -6.07
CA LYS A 92 19.22 1.13 -5.98
C LYS A 92 18.93 0.68 -4.56
N PHE A 93 17.85 -0.07 -4.37
CA PHE A 93 17.43 -0.58 -3.07
C PHE A 93 17.41 -2.10 -3.06
N PRO A 94 17.96 -2.76 -2.01
CA PRO A 94 17.68 -4.17 -1.77
C PRO A 94 16.22 -4.36 -1.34
N GLU A 95 15.65 -5.53 -1.61
CA GLU A 95 14.34 -5.93 -1.12
C GLU A 95 14.35 -7.41 -0.74
N SER A 96 13.60 -7.76 0.31
CA SER A 96 13.58 -9.11 0.87
C SER A 96 12.57 -10.03 0.19
N ILE A 97 11.59 -9.48 -0.55
CA ILE A 97 10.65 -10.26 -1.35
C ILE A 97 11.23 -10.61 -2.73
N LEU A 98 10.93 -11.81 -3.22
CA LEU A 98 11.25 -12.22 -4.59
C LEU A 98 10.31 -11.52 -5.59
N PHE A 99 10.88 -10.93 -6.64
CA PHE A 99 10.13 -10.46 -7.81
C PHE A 99 10.12 -11.56 -8.87
N SER A 100 8.93 -12.02 -9.21
CA SER A 100 8.68 -13.08 -10.18
C SER A 100 7.56 -12.67 -11.13
N THR A 101 7.47 -13.34 -12.28
CA THR A 101 6.40 -13.08 -13.24
C THR A 101 5.02 -13.18 -12.61
N ILE A 102 4.83 -14.10 -11.66
CA ILE A 102 3.53 -14.38 -11.04
C ILE A 102 3.09 -13.35 -9.98
N ASN A 103 4.00 -12.59 -9.38
CA ASN A 103 3.68 -11.63 -8.30
C ASN A 103 4.08 -10.18 -8.59
N THR A 104 4.73 -9.91 -9.72
CA THR A 104 5.09 -8.55 -10.14
C THR A 104 4.95 -8.31 -11.63
N GLY A 105 4.86 -9.37 -12.45
CA GLY A 105 4.82 -9.23 -13.91
C GLY A 105 3.48 -8.73 -14.46
N HIS A 106 2.44 -8.66 -13.62
CA HIS A 106 1.08 -8.30 -14.03
C HIS A 106 0.41 -7.25 -13.15
N ASP A 107 0.95 -6.97 -11.97
CA ASP A 107 0.37 -5.99 -11.06
C ASP A 107 0.88 -4.57 -11.40
N PRO A 108 0.00 -3.55 -11.41
CA PRO A 108 0.40 -2.19 -11.69
C PRO A 108 1.30 -1.62 -10.58
N ILE A 109 2.06 -0.59 -10.92
CA ILE A 109 2.56 0.38 -9.94
C ILE A 109 1.61 1.58 -9.89
N TYR A 110 1.50 2.18 -8.71
CA TYR A 110 0.59 3.28 -8.44
C TYR A 110 1.40 4.55 -8.20
N ILE A 111 1.06 5.62 -8.92
CA ILE A 111 1.76 6.90 -8.87
C ILE A 111 0.83 7.99 -8.35
N GLY A 112 1.23 8.69 -7.30
CA GLY A 112 0.45 9.78 -6.69
C GLY A 112 1.25 10.45 -5.56
N ASP A 113 0.89 11.68 -5.21
CA ASP A 113 1.46 12.41 -4.07
C ASP A 113 0.85 11.88 -2.75
N ILE A 114 1.63 11.08 -2.03
CA ILE A 114 1.17 10.40 -0.80
C ILE A 114 1.48 11.26 0.42
N ASN A 115 2.66 11.86 0.45
CA ASN A 115 3.17 12.61 1.58
C ASN A 115 2.84 14.13 1.54
N GLY A 116 2.10 14.58 0.53
CA GLY A 116 1.60 15.95 0.39
C GLY A 116 2.68 16.98 0.02
N ASP A 117 3.83 16.55 -0.50
CA ASP A 117 4.95 17.44 -0.82
C ASP A 117 4.93 17.99 -2.25
N GLY A 118 3.93 17.60 -3.04
CA GLY A 118 3.73 18.01 -4.42
C GLY A 118 4.56 17.22 -5.44
N LEU A 119 5.34 16.23 -5.02
CA LEU A 119 6.05 15.30 -5.90
C LEU A 119 5.27 13.99 -6.06
N GLU A 120 5.50 13.30 -7.17
CA GLU A 120 4.84 12.02 -7.44
C GLU A 120 5.59 10.89 -6.70
N ASP A 121 4.90 10.19 -5.79
CA ASP A 121 5.44 9.01 -5.11
C ASP A 121 5.05 7.73 -5.85
N ILE A 122 5.75 6.64 -5.53
CA ILE A 122 5.47 5.31 -6.11
C ILE A 122 5.06 4.35 -5.02
N LYS A 123 3.94 3.65 -5.23
CA LYS A 123 3.52 2.52 -4.42
C LYS A 123 3.51 1.24 -5.25
N MET A 124 4.03 0.17 -4.66
CA MET A 124 3.97 -1.19 -5.19
C MET A 124 3.43 -2.14 -4.14
N ILE A 125 2.58 -3.07 -4.57
CA ILE A 125 2.03 -4.13 -3.73
C ILE A 125 2.48 -5.45 -4.34
N VAL A 126 3.29 -6.20 -3.61
CA VAL A 126 3.85 -7.48 -4.09
C VAL A 126 3.27 -8.62 -3.27
N PRO A 127 2.38 -9.46 -3.81
CA PRO A 127 1.82 -10.58 -3.06
C PRO A 127 2.86 -11.65 -2.73
N TYR A 128 2.72 -12.24 -1.54
CA TYR A 128 3.51 -13.41 -1.11
C TYR A 128 2.99 -14.73 -1.69
N MET A 129 1.96 -14.70 -2.54
CA MET A 129 1.38 -15.87 -3.24
C MET A 129 0.91 -16.99 -2.29
N GLY A 130 0.37 -16.62 -1.12
CA GLY A 130 -0.22 -17.57 -0.18
C GLY A 130 -1.61 -18.06 -0.59
N ASN A 131 -2.20 -18.96 0.20
CA ASN A 131 -3.58 -19.45 0.02
C ASN A 131 -4.46 -19.07 1.23
N GLY A 132 -5.78 -18.98 1.00
CA GLY A 132 -6.73 -18.58 2.04
C GLY A 132 -6.41 -17.20 2.60
N ILE A 133 -6.43 -17.02 3.93
CA ILE A 133 -6.08 -15.73 4.55
C ILE A 133 -4.59 -15.35 4.33
N ALA A 134 -3.73 -16.32 4.04
CA ALA A 134 -2.34 -16.04 3.70
C ALA A 134 -2.19 -15.45 2.28
N ALA A 135 -3.18 -15.61 1.40
CA ALA A 135 -3.20 -14.97 0.08
C ALA A 135 -3.24 -13.43 0.18
N MET A 136 -3.79 -12.91 1.27
CA MET A 136 -3.83 -11.48 1.53
C MET A 136 -2.48 -10.91 1.98
N ASN A 137 -1.48 -11.75 2.31
CA ASN A 137 -0.17 -11.24 2.71
C ASN A 137 0.51 -10.58 1.51
N VAL A 138 0.91 -9.32 1.70
CA VAL A 138 1.60 -8.53 0.70
C VAL A 138 2.83 -7.85 1.31
N ARG A 139 3.85 -7.60 0.49
CA ARG A 139 4.89 -6.62 0.76
C ARG A 139 4.42 -5.31 0.13
N VAL A 140 4.22 -4.27 0.94
CA VAL A 140 3.92 -2.92 0.47
C VAL A 140 5.23 -2.15 0.41
N ILE A 141 5.51 -1.51 -0.72
CA ILE A 141 6.74 -0.78 -0.97
C ILE A 141 6.35 0.62 -1.41
N TYR A 142 6.89 1.63 -0.75
CA TYR A 142 6.79 3.02 -1.17
C TYR A 142 8.17 3.55 -1.55
N LEU A 143 8.20 4.35 -2.61
CA LEU A 143 9.36 5.12 -3.03
C LEU A 143 8.91 6.59 -3.03
N PHE A 144 9.33 7.32 -2.00
CA PHE A 144 8.99 8.73 -1.84
C PHE A 144 9.98 9.59 -2.61
N GLN A 145 9.52 10.42 -3.53
CA GLN A 145 10.41 11.27 -4.30
C GLN A 145 10.98 12.36 -3.39
N THR A 146 12.23 12.72 -3.60
CA THR A 146 12.89 13.83 -2.90
C THR A 146 13.13 15.01 -3.83
N GLN A 147 13.36 16.19 -3.25
CA GLN A 147 13.62 17.44 -3.99
C GLN A 147 14.86 17.38 -4.91
N ASP A 148 15.83 16.51 -4.62
CA ASP A 148 16.98 16.25 -5.50
C ASP A 148 16.70 15.23 -6.61
N SER A 149 15.42 14.88 -6.81
CA SER A 149 14.95 13.88 -7.77
C SER A 149 15.54 12.48 -7.55
N THR A 150 15.87 12.17 -6.31
CA THR A 150 16.13 10.79 -5.86
C THR A 150 14.90 10.28 -5.10
N PHE A 151 15.03 9.14 -4.42
CA PHE A 151 13.92 8.52 -3.71
C PHE A 151 14.37 7.98 -2.36
N HIS A 152 13.47 8.01 -1.39
CA HIS A 152 13.57 7.25 -0.15
C HIS A 152 12.64 6.05 -0.21
N LYS A 153 13.17 4.87 0.15
CA LYS A 153 12.36 3.66 0.17
C LYS A 153 11.89 3.37 1.59
N ILE A 154 10.61 3.05 1.74
CA ILE A 154 10.15 2.24 2.85
C ILE A 154 9.43 0.99 2.34
N SER A 155 9.51 -0.10 3.09
CA SER A 155 8.65 -1.26 2.83
C SER A 155 8.28 -2.01 4.09
N PHE A 156 7.14 -2.68 4.07
CA PHE A 156 6.65 -3.46 5.21
C PHE A 156 5.70 -4.57 4.76
N THR A 157 5.47 -5.54 5.64
CA THR A 157 4.49 -6.61 5.42
C THR A 157 3.12 -6.13 5.89
N ASP A 158 2.10 -6.42 5.08
CA ASP A 158 0.72 -6.07 5.40
C ASP A 158 -0.28 -7.15 4.94
N LYS A 159 -1.56 -6.98 5.29
CA LYS A 159 -2.66 -7.69 4.64
C LYS A 159 -3.51 -6.77 3.78
N MET A 160 -3.80 -7.18 2.56
CA MET A 160 -4.69 -6.48 1.64
C MET A 160 -5.53 -7.49 0.85
N ASP A 161 -6.82 -7.18 0.67
CA ASP A 161 -7.74 -7.96 -0.18
C ASP A 161 -7.86 -7.33 -1.58
N THR A 162 -7.67 -6.02 -1.65
CA THR A 162 -7.68 -5.18 -2.85
C THR A 162 -6.68 -4.05 -2.67
N ILE A 163 -6.36 -3.30 -3.73
CA ILE A 163 -5.62 -2.04 -3.60
C ILE A 163 -6.33 -1.15 -2.59
N ARG A 164 -5.59 -0.70 -1.59
CA ARG A 164 -6.08 0.24 -0.58
C ARG A 164 -5.36 1.56 -0.75
N PRO A 165 -6.02 2.68 -1.07
CA PRO A 165 -5.36 3.98 -1.08
C PRO A 165 -5.05 4.45 0.34
N GLU A 166 -4.25 5.50 0.41
CA GLU A 166 -3.94 6.26 1.60
C GLU A 166 -5.04 7.29 1.82
N TYR A 167 -5.28 7.68 3.06
CA TYR A 167 -6.43 8.53 3.42
C TYR A 167 -5.97 9.69 4.26
N ASP A 168 -6.53 10.88 4.02
CA ASP A 168 -6.30 12.06 4.84
C ASP A 168 -7.21 11.99 6.08
N PHE A 169 -6.62 11.63 7.24
CA PHE A 169 -7.40 11.44 8.47
C PHE A 169 -7.64 12.73 9.25
N ASP A 170 -6.81 13.76 9.07
CA ASP A 170 -6.88 15.01 9.84
C ASP A 170 -7.11 16.27 9.00
N GLY A 171 -7.21 16.13 7.68
CA GLY A 171 -7.51 17.20 6.73
C GLY A 171 -6.30 18.06 6.39
N ASP A 172 -5.08 17.59 6.63
CA ASP A 172 -3.85 18.37 6.44
C ASP A 172 -3.27 18.27 5.00
N GLY A 173 -3.89 17.46 4.14
CA GLY A 173 -3.47 17.23 2.77
C GLY A 173 -2.42 16.13 2.60
N ASN A 174 -1.81 15.64 3.69
CA ASN A 174 -1.00 14.44 3.69
C ASN A 174 -1.90 13.22 3.87
N HIS A 175 -1.64 12.14 3.14
CA HIS A 175 -2.46 10.94 3.23
C HIS A 175 -1.77 9.91 4.13
N GLU A 176 -2.38 9.58 5.26
CA GLU A 176 -1.85 8.53 6.13
C GLU A 176 -1.95 7.14 5.50
N ILE A 177 -0.89 6.38 5.73
CA ILE A 177 -0.76 4.97 5.41
C ILE A 177 -1.50 4.15 6.46
N LEU A 178 -2.55 3.48 6.01
CA LEU A 178 -3.25 2.48 6.80
C LEU A 178 -2.52 1.12 6.68
N THR A 179 -2.44 0.36 7.76
CA THR A 179 -2.08 -1.08 7.75
C THR A 179 -3.25 -1.94 8.19
N MET A 180 -3.25 -3.23 7.83
CA MET A 180 -4.21 -4.22 8.29
C MET A 180 -3.51 -5.52 8.69
N ALA A 181 -3.76 -5.99 9.90
CA ALA A 181 -3.29 -7.28 10.39
C ALA A 181 -4.46 -8.15 10.87
N LEU A 182 -4.29 -9.47 10.84
CA LEU A 182 -5.18 -10.39 11.55
C LEU A 182 -4.65 -10.60 12.97
N THR A 183 -5.41 -10.19 13.96
CA THR A 183 -5.03 -10.26 15.37
C THR A 183 -5.98 -11.18 16.13
N ASN A 184 -5.42 -12.08 16.94
CA ASN A 184 -6.19 -12.89 17.86
C ASN A 184 -6.34 -12.17 19.22
N TYR A 185 -7.56 -12.13 19.76
CA TYR A 185 -7.83 -11.64 21.10
C TYR A 185 -9.09 -12.29 21.66
N SER A 186 -9.05 -12.75 22.92
CA SER A 186 -10.20 -13.32 23.63
C SER A 186 -10.99 -14.36 22.80
N ASN A 187 -10.28 -15.35 22.24
CA ASN A 187 -10.84 -16.43 21.41
C ASN A 187 -11.54 -16.00 20.11
N HIS A 188 -11.27 -14.78 19.63
CA HIS A 188 -11.75 -14.27 18.37
C HIS A 188 -10.61 -13.68 17.55
N ASN A 189 -10.80 -13.61 16.22
CA ASN A 189 -9.89 -12.94 15.32
C ASN A 189 -10.48 -11.61 14.86
N TYR A 190 -9.63 -10.62 14.67
CA TYR A 190 -10.00 -9.26 14.28
C TYR A 190 -9.07 -8.77 13.19
N TRP A 191 -9.64 -8.05 12.24
CA TRP A 191 -8.88 -7.11 11.41
C TRP A 191 -8.52 -5.91 12.27
N THR A 192 -7.23 -5.71 12.50
CA THR A 192 -6.69 -4.59 13.27
C THR A 192 -6.05 -3.61 12.30
N PHE A 193 -6.47 -2.35 12.38
CA PHE A 193 -5.97 -1.30 11.52
C PHE A 193 -5.19 -0.27 12.33
N ASN A 194 -4.01 0.11 11.86
CA ASN A 194 -3.18 1.19 12.41
C ASN A 194 -2.94 2.24 11.31
N ILE A 195 -2.76 3.50 11.70
CA ILE A 195 -2.45 4.61 10.79
C ILE A 195 -1.05 5.15 11.05
N PHE A 196 -0.37 5.50 9.98
CA PHE A 196 0.99 6.01 9.98
C PHE A 196 1.13 7.19 9.02
N GLU A 197 1.93 8.16 9.40
CA GLU A 197 2.30 9.32 8.57
C GLU A 197 3.74 9.13 8.11
N TYR A 198 4.02 9.33 6.82
CA TYR A 198 5.39 9.41 6.32
C TYR A 198 5.84 10.87 6.32
N LYS A 199 6.90 11.18 7.07
CA LYS A 199 7.38 12.55 7.22
C LYS A 199 8.86 12.55 7.58
N GLU A 200 9.64 13.45 6.99
CA GLU A 200 11.08 13.58 7.25
C GLU A 200 11.83 12.24 7.06
N GLY A 201 11.53 11.51 5.98
CA GLY A 201 12.25 10.28 5.65
C GLY A 201 11.87 9.04 6.46
N LYS A 202 10.87 9.12 7.35
CA LYS A 202 10.50 8.04 8.28
C LYS A 202 8.99 7.90 8.41
N LEU A 203 8.56 6.66 8.68
CA LEU A 203 7.20 6.36 9.03
C LEU A 203 6.98 6.54 10.54
N LYS A 204 5.88 7.18 10.94
CA LYS A 204 5.51 7.39 12.34
C LYS A 204 4.09 6.96 12.59
N ASN A 205 3.84 6.21 13.66
CA ASN A 205 2.47 5.91 14.08
C ASN A 205 1.73 7.19 14.51
N VAL A 206 0.54 7.40 13.96
CA VAL A 206 -0.30 8.56 14.24
C VAL A 206 -1.72 8.16 14.64
N ASN A 207 -1.85 6.99 15.27
CA ASN A 207 -3.14 6.46 15.74
C ASN A 207 -3.95 7.44 16.59
N ASN A 208 -3.29 8.36 17.27
CA ASN A 208 -3.91 9.41 18.06
C ASN A 208 -4.70 10.43 17.22
N LYS A 209 -4.36 10.66 15.94
CA LYS A 209 -5.06 11.63 15.06
C LYS A 209 -6.55 11.29 14.88
N ALA A 210 -6.89 10.01 14.72
CA ALA A 210 -8.25 9.59 14.37
C ALA A 210 -8.85 8.51 15.30
N ASN A 211 -8.35 8.40 16.53
CA ASN A 211 -8.76 7.35 17.47
C ASN A 211 -8.56 5.93 16.89
N TYR A 212 -7.33 5.59 16.54
CA TYR A 212 -6.88 4.26 16.11
C TYR A 212 -6.02 3.59 17.21
N PRO A 213 -5.68 2.30 17.12
CA PRO A 213 -6.18 1.35 16.13
C PRO A 213 -7.68 1.11 16.26
N ILE A 214 -8.28 0.64 15.17
CA ILE A 214 -9.64 0.09 15.17
C ILE A 214 -9.58 -1.41 14.94
N MET A 215 -10.56 -2.14 15.47
CA MET A 215 -10.65 -3.58 15.32
C MET A 215 -12.02 -3.96 14.78
N VAL A 216 -12.06 -4.77 13.75
CA VAL A 216 -13.29 -5.28 13.13
C VAL A 216 -13.26 -6.80 13.24
N GLN A 217 -14.31 -7.41 13.80
CA GLN A 217 -14.30 -8.86 14.00
C GLN A 217 -14.25 -9.58 12.65
N PHE A 218 -13.29 -10.49 12.50
CA PHE A 218 -13.19 -11.39 11.36
C PHE A 218 -14.28 -12.46 11.48
N LEU A 219 -15.13 -12.54 10.46
CA LEU A 219 -16.26 -13.45 10.38
C LEU A 219 -16.26 -14.15 9.01
N ASN A 220 -17.00 -15.25 8.88
CA ASN A 220 -17.24 -15.91 7.58
C ASN A 220 -18.19 -15.11 6.66
N LYS A 221 -18.29 -13.80 6.87
CA LYS A 221 -19.03 -12.84 6.07
C LYS A 221 -18.34 -11.48 6.18
N LYS A 222 -18.50 -10.64 5.16
CA LYS A 222 -18.01 -9.26 5.18
C LYS A 222 -18.56 -8.52 6.40
N ASN A 223 -17.69 -7.83 7.11
CA ASN A 223 -17.99 -7.03 8.27
C ASN A 223 -17.09 -5.80 8.24
N TYR A 224 -17.68 -4.63 8.42
CA TYR A 224 -17.00 -3.33 8.37
C TYR A 224 -17.16 -2.54 9.66
N THR A 225 -17.90 -3.10 10.62
CA THR A 225 -18.25 -2.41 11.87
C THR A 225 -17.16 -2.61 12.90
N ILE A 226 -16.67 -1.50 13.47
CA ILE A 226 -15.77 -1.54 14.62
C ILE A 226 -16.43 -2.34 15.74
N THR A 227 -15.73 -3.34 16.26
CA THR A 227 -16.29 -4.24 17.28
C THR A 227 -16.62 -3.48 18.57
N ASN A 228 -17.78 -3.76 19.15
CA ASN A 228 -18.15 -3.32 20.50
C ASN A 228 -17.73 -4.32 21.60
N LYS A 229 -17.17 -5.47 21.22
CA LYS A 229 -16.72 -6.53 22.16
C LYS A 229 -15.40 -6.18 22.86
N ILE A 230 -14.65 -5.22 22.33
CA ILE A 230 -13.38 -4.75 22.90
C ILE A 230 -13.58 -3.27 23.22
N LYS A 231 -13.26 -2.84 24.45
CA LYS A 231 -13.33 -1.42 24.80
C LYS A 231 -12.24 -0.64 24.05
N ARG A 232 -12.50 0.64 23.76
CA ARG A 232 -11.55 1.49 23.04
C ARG A 232 -10.16 1.54 23.69
N GLU A 233 -10.09 1.66 25.01
CA GLU A 233 -8.82 1.63 25.76
C GLU A 233 -8.06 0.31 25.60
N GLU A 234 -8.76 -0.81 25.52
CA GLU A 234 -8.13 -2.12 25.27
C GLU A 234 -7.63 -2.22 23.82
N MET A 235 -8.34 -1.63 22.84
CA MET A 235 -7.85 -1.58 21.46
C MET A 235 -6.52 -0.82 21.35
N LYS A 236 -6.29 0.21 22.18
CA LYS A 236 -5.03 0.98 22.16
C LYS A 236 -3.78 0.14 22.44
N LYS A 237 -3.93 -0.99 23.13
CA LYS A 237 -2.81 -1.93 23.38
C LYS A 237 -2.30 -2.62 22.11
N PHE A 238 -3.07 -2.57 21.01
CA PHE A 238 -2.68 -3.09 19.70
C PHE A 238 -2.04 -2.03 18.80
N SER A 239 -1.71 -0.85 19.35
CA SER A 239 -0.97 0.17 18.64
C SER A 239 0.42 -0.33 18.28
N LEU A 240 0.82 -0.13 17.02
CA LEU A 240 2.15 -0.47 16.54
C LEU A 240 3.05 0.77 16.59
N ASN A 241 4.33 0.60 16.90
CA ASN A 241 5.32 1.67 16.71
C ASN A 241 5.66 1.81 15.22
N LEU A 242 5.88 0.69 14.55
CA LEU A 242 6.11 0.55 13.12
C LEU A 242 5.38 -0.70 12.61
N PRO A 243 5.03 -0.77 11.31
CA PRO A 243 4.48 -1.97 10.70
C PRO A 243 5.44 -3.17 10.81
N LYS A 244 4.90 -4.38 10.59
CA LYS A 244 5.69 -5.61 10.63
C LYS A 244 6.71 -5.62 9.49
N ASP A 245 7.93 -6.08 9.76
CA ASP A 245 9.03 -6.18 8.79
C ASP A 245 9.36 -4.83 8.10
N TYR A 246 9.16 -3.72 8.83
CA TYR A 246 9.47 -2.38 8.33
C TYR A 246 10.97 -2.24 7.99
N GLU A 247 11.23 -1.81 6.77
CA GLU A 247 12.55 -1.46 6.26
C GLU A 247 12.52 -0.02 5.73
N SER A 248 13.62 0.71 5.92
CA SER A 248 13.82 2.07 5.42
C SER A 248 15.21 2.16 4.81
N LYS A 249 15.34 2.75 3.61
CA LYS A 249 16.60 2.91 2.88
C LYS A 249 16.67 4.23 2.14
#